data_AF-A0A0C3FTW0-F1
#
_entry.id   AF-A0A0C3FTW0-F1
#
_cell.length_a   1.000
_cell.length_b   1.000
_cell.length_c   1.000
_cell.angle_alpha   90.00
_cell.angle_beta   90.00
_cell.angle_gamma   90.00
#
_symmetry.space_group_name_H-M   'P 1'
#
loop_
_entity.id
_entity.type
_entity.pdbx_description
1 polymer ?
#
loop_
_entity_poly.entity_id
_entity_poly.type
_entity_poly.pdbx_seq_one_letter_code
_entity_poly.pdbx_strand_id
1 'polypeptide(L)'
;GKYRKWATANSFKSMLPGDVKAHKEKAERSQQTINSHLTERKLSEQVIPYSDKQFKKAAIEWLVSTDQPIQALEHPKFKEMIDIASRATNGVKIPGRKAT
;
A
#
# COMPACT_ATOMS: atom_id res chain seq x y z
N GLY A 1 -23.87 -28.08 -34.49
CA GLY A 1 -24.40 -29.24 -33.76
C GLY A 1 -25.72 -28.90 -33.09
N LYS A 2 -26.60 -29.90 -32.91
CA LYS A 2 -27.93 -29.75 -32.29
C LYS A 2 -27.89 -29.03 -30.93
N TYR A 3 -26.90 -29.36 -30.11
CA TYR A 3 -26.68 -28.75 -28.79
C TYR A 3 -26.42 -27.24 -28.85
N ARG A 4 -25.52 -26.77 -29.74
CA ARG A 4 -25.22 -25.34 -29.86
C ARG A 4 -26.45 -24.51 -30.24
N LYS A 5 -27.28 -25.03 -31.16
CA LYS A 5 -28.55 -24.38 -31.57
C LYS A 5 -29.55 -24.31 -30.41
N TRP A 6 -29.67 -25.39 -29.63
CA TRP A 6 -30.51 -25.40 -28.43
C TRP A 6 -30.00 -24.41 -27.37
N ALA A 7 -28.69 -24.36 -27.12
CA ALA A 7 -28.09 -23.45 -26.16
C ALA A 7 -28.39 -21.98 -26.54
N THR A 8 -28.22 -21.60 -27.81
CA THR A 8 -28.57 -20.25 -28.28
C THR A 8 -30.07 -19.96 -28.16
N ALA A 9 -30.94 -20.91 -28.53
CA ALA A 9 -32.39 -20.72 -28.46
C ALA A 9 -32.92 -20.58 -27.01
N ASN A 10 -32.21 -21.14 -26.03
CA ASN A 10 -32.58 -21.09 -24.61
C ASN A 10 -31.75 -20.06 -23.83
N SER A 11 -31.05 -19.14 -24.52
CA SER A 11 -30.16 -18.14 -23.88
C SER A 11 -29.12 -18.75 -22.93
N PHE A 12 -28.71 -19.98 -23.20
CA PHE A 12 -27.75 -20.74 -22.40
C PHE A 12 -26.34 -20.63 -22.98
N LYS A 13 -25.35 -20.46 -22.10
CA LYS A 13 -23.95 -20.39 -22.50
C LYS A 13 -23.43 -21.79 -22.85
N SER A 14 -22.97 -21.98 -24.07
CA SER A 14 -22.37 -23.27 -24.48
C SER A 14 -21.13 -23.59 -23.63
N MET A 15 -21.14 -24.73 -22.95
CA MET A 15 -20.03 -25.23 -22.14
C MET A 15 -19.21 -26.33 -22.84
N LEU A 16 -19.39 -26.50 -24.16
CA LEU A 16 -18.57 -27.45 -24.91
C LEU A 16 -17.09 -27.03 -24.87
N PRO A 17 -16.15 -27.97 -24.78
CA PRO A 17 -14.72 -27.65 -24.62
C PRO A 17 -14.18 -26.67 -25.67
N GLY A 18 -14.60 -26.80 -26.92
CA GLY A 18 -14.21 -25.88 -28.00
C GLY A 18 -14.77 -24.47 -27.85
N ASP A 19 -16.00 -24.33 -27.36
CA ASP A 19 -16.66 -23.03 -27.20
C ASP A 19 -16.11 -22.32 -25.95
N VAL A 20 -15.84 -23.08 -24.86
CA VAL A 20 -15.16 -22.57 -23.67
C VAL A 20 -13.77 -22.05 -23.99
N LYS A 21 -13.00 -22.78 -24.81
CA LYS A 21 -11.68 -22.34 -25.27
C LYS A 21 -11.77 -21.05 -26.08
N ALA A 22 -12.69 -20.97 -27.04
CA ALA A 22 -12.90 -19.76 -27.83
C ALA A 22 -13.33 -18.54 -26.98
N HIS A 23 -14.14 -18.76 -25.94
CA HIS A 23 -14.51 -17.72 -24.99
C HIS A 23 -13.31 -17.22 -24.17
N LYS A 24 -12.44 -18.13 -23.72
CA LYS A 24 -11.21 -17.77 -22.99
C LYS A 24 -10.24 -17.00 -23.88
N GLU A 25 -9.97 -17.49 -25.09
CA GLU A 25 -9.10 -16.80 -26.05
C GLU A 25 -9.62 -15.40 -26.41
N LYS A 26 -10.94 -15.24 -26.57
CA LYS A 26 -11.54 -13.91 -26.80
C LYS A 26 -11.41 -13.00 -25.58
N ALA A 27 -11.57 -13.53 -24.37
CA ALA A 27 -11.39 -12.78 -23.13
C ALA A 27 -9.93 -12.38 -22.91
N GLU A 28 -8.98 -13.28 -23.16
CA GLU A 28 -7.54 -13.03 -23.10
C GLU A 28 -7.11 -11.94 -24.10
N ARG A 29 -7.64 -11.95 -25.34
CA ARG A 29 -7.41 -10.86 -26.31
C ARG A 29 -7.98 -9.51 -25.85
N SER A 30 -9.02 -9.52 -25.03
CA SER A 30 -9.65 -8.30 -24.50
C SER A 30 -9.08 -7.83 -23.16
N GLN A 31 -8.25 -8.65 -22.49
CA GLN A 31 -7.51 -8.20 -21.32
C GLN A 31 -6.39 -7.27 -21.78
N GLN A 32 -6.70 -5.98 -21.85
CA GLN A 32 -5.67 -4.95 -21.83
C GLN A 32 -4.89 -5.14 -20.53
N THR A 33 -3.59 -5.38 -20.69
CA THR A 33 -2.65 -5.51 -19.57
C THR A 33 -2.82 -4.30 -18.66
N ILE A 34 -3.11 -4.54 -17.38
CA ILE A 34 -3.35 -3.52 -16.33
C ILE A 34 -2.25 -2.44 -16.31
N ASN A 35 -1.07 -2.77 -16.84
CA ASN A 35 0.07 -1.88 -17.06
C ASN A 35 -0.25 -0.58 -17.81
N SER A 36 -1.28 -0.50 -18.67
CA SER A 36 -1.57 0.75 -19.41
C SER A 36 -2.05 1.89 -18.51
N HIS A 37 -2.57 1.59 -17.32
CA HIS A 37 -3.05 2.56 -16.35
C HIS A 37 -2.20 2.62 -15.07
N LEU A 38 -1.15 1.80 -14.97
CA LEU A 38 -0.22 1.86 -13.85
C LEU A 38 0.79 2.97 -14.10
N THR A 39 0.72 4.02 -13.29
CA THR A 39 1.79 5.01 -13.21
C THR A 39 2.83 4.50 -12.22
N GLU A 40 4.11 4.56 -12.59
CA GLU A 40 5.21 4.29 -11.66
C GLU A 40 5.08 5.26 -10.48
N ARG A 41 4.71 4.73 -9.31
CA ARG A 41 4.77 5.50 -8.08
C ARG A 41 6.23 5.78 -7.83
N LYS A 42 6.66 7.04 -7.98
CA LYS A 42 7.95 7.51 -7.46
C LYS A 42 8.06 6.95 -6.04
N LEU A 43 9.04 6.10 -5.79
CA LEU A 43 9.34 5.60 -4.45
C LEU A 43 9.61 6.83 -3.58
N SER A 44 8.57 7.35 -2.94
CA SER A 44 8.71 8.28 -1.84
C SER A 44 9.62 7.58 -0.85
N GLU A 45 10.74 8.23 -0.50
CA GLU A 45 11.74 7.78 0.47
C GLU A 45 11.13 6.77 1.42
N GLN A 46 11.54 5.51 1.29
CA GLN A 46 10.96 4.40 2.02
C GLN A 46 10.86 4.79 3.50
N VAL A 47 9.62 4.98 3.95
CA VAL A 47 9.32 5.11 5.37
C VAL A 47 9.78 3.80 5.99
N ILE A 48 10.85 3.87 6.78
CA ILE A 48 11.35 2.71 7.52
C ILE A 48 10.14 2.13 8.27
N PRO A 49 9.75 0.87 8.01
CA PRO A 49 8.55 0.31 8.61
C PRO A 49 8.71 0.33 10.13
N TYR A 50 7.64 0.69 10.83
CA TYR A 50 7.67 0.77 12.29
C TYR A 50 8.03 -0.59 12.90
N SER A 51 8.99 -0.58 13.83
CA SER A 51 9.30 -1.70 14.71
C SER A 51 9.60 -1.18 16.11
N ASP A 52 8.99 -1.78 17.14
CA ASP A 52 9.22 -1.38 18.55
C ASP A 52 10.70 -1.38 18.92
N LYS A 53 11.49 -2.33 18.38
CA LYS A 53 12.92 -2.43 18.64
C LYS A 53 13.70 -1.26 18.05
N GLN A 54 13.37 -0.87 16.82
CA GLN A 54 14.00 0.26 16.14
C GLN A 54 13.59 1.59 16.77
N PHE A 55 12.30 1.73 17.11
CA PHE A 55 11.80 2.92 17.80
C PHE A 55 12.46 3.11 19.16
N LYS A 56 12.52 2.06 19.99
CA LYS A 56 13.21 2.12 21.30
C LYS A 56 14.68 2.49 21.15
N LYS A 57 15.40 1.88 20.19
CA LYS A 57 16.80 2.19 19.94
C LYS A 57 16.99 3.67 19.56
N ALA A 58 16.21 4.17 18.60
CA ALA A 58 16.27 5.56 18.16
C ALA A 58 15.93 6.55 19.29
N ALA A 59 14.93 6.22 20.13
CA ALA A 59 14.56 7.05 21.27
C ALA A 59 15.68 7.13 22.33
N ILE A 60 16.35 6.00 22.61
CA ILE A 60 17.50 5.97 23.54
C ILE A 60 18.67 6.77 22.98
N GLU A 61 19.01 6.57 21.70
CA GLU A 61 20.09 7.33 21.04
C GLU A 61 19.81 8.84 21.05
N TRP A 62 18.56 9.24 20.82
CA TRP A 62 18.13 10.64 20.93
C TRP A 62 18.27 11.19 22.36
N LEU A 63 17.83 10.45 23.39
CA LEU A 63 17.98 10.85 24.79
C LEU A 63 19.46 11.08 25.15
N VAL A 64 20.34 10.14 24.80
CA VAL A 64 21.78 10.23 25.08
C VAL A 64 22.42 11.40 24.33
N SER A 65 22.07 11.59 23.06
CA SER A 65 22.67 12.66 22.23
C SER A 65 22.25 14.07 22.66
N THR A 66 21.11 14.20 23.34
CA THR A 66 20.54 15.50 23.75
C THR A 66 20.56 15.71 25.27
N ASP A 67 21.21 14.79 25.99
CA ASP A 67 21.31 14.77 27.46
C ASP A 67 19.94 14.93 28.15
N GLN A 68 18.94 14.23 27.63
CA GLN A 68 17.56 14.29 28.13
C GLN A 68 17.33 13.20 29.18
N PRO A 69 16.56 13.49 30.25
CA PRO A 69 16.18 12.48 31.22
C PRO A 69 15.22 11.46 30.60
N ILE A 70 15.21 10.23 31.11
CA ILE A 70 14.29 9.16 30.68
C ILE A 70 12.82 9.59 30.78
N GLN A 71 12.51 10.47 31.74
CA GLN A 71 11.17 11.05 31.92
C GLN A 71 10.67 11.84 30.69
N ALA A 72 11.55 12.28 29.80
CA ALA A 72 11.16 12.97 28.57
C ALA A 72 10.25 12.12 27.67
N LEU A 73 10.38 10.78 27.69
CA LEU A 73 9.50 9.87 26.95
C LEU A 73 8.09 9.77 27.54
N GLU A 74 7.94 10.07 28.83
CA GLU A 74 6.64 10.09 29.51
C GLU A 74 5.88 11.40 29.31
N HIS A 75 6.58 12.44 28.82
CA HIS A 75 6.01 13.76 28.68
C HIS A 75 4.81 13.77 27.71
N PRO A 76 3.66 14.34 28.08
CA PRO A 76 2.44 14.28 27.27
C PRO A 76 2.63 14.88 25.87
N LYS A 77 3.43 15.95 25.75
CA LYS A 77 3.75 16.55 24.44
C LYS A 77 4.61 15.66 23.54
N PHE A 78 5.46 14.82 24.12
CA PHE A 78 6.23 13.86 23.34
C PHE A 78 5.30 12.79 22.75
N LYS A 79 4.38 12.26 23.56
CA LYS A 79 3.34 11.31 23.11
C LYS A 79 2.45 11.91 22.02
N GLU A 80 1.99 13.15 22.22
CA GLU A 80 1.20 13.90 21.22
C GLU A 80 1.94 14.06 19.88
N MET A 81 3.25 14.36 19.93
CA MET A 81 4.07 14.47 18.72
C MET A 81 4.18 13.14 17.96
N ILE A 82 4.36 12.02 18.67
CA ILE A 82 4.40 10.68 18.06
C ILE A 82 3.04 10.29 17.47
N ASP A 83 1.94 10.58 18.18
CA ASP A 83 0.59 10.31 17.70
C ASP A 83 0.28 11.08 16.41
N ILE A 84 0.70 12.34 16.32
CA ILE A 84 0.57 13.16 15.10
C ILE A 84 1.44 12.57 13.98
N ALA A 85 2.70 12.24 14.28
CA ALA A 85 3.66 11.71 13.32
C ALA A 85 3.24 10.35 12.74
N SER A 86 2.70 9.45 13.57
CA SER A 86 2.27 8.10 13.16
C SER A 86 1.13 8.10 12.13
N ARG A 87 0.35 9.19 12.07
CA ARG A 87 -0.76 9.37 11.12
C ARG A 87 -0.31 9.95 9.79
N ALA A 88 0.96 10.35 9.65
CA ALA A 88 1.45 11.00 8.44
C ALA A 88 1.72 9.98 7.32
N THR A 89 0.99 10.10 6.21
CA THR A 89 1.12 9.19 5.05
C THR A 89 2.40 9.41 4.24
N ASN A 90 2.97 10.62 4.29
CA ASN A 90 4.10 11.04 3.45
C ASN A 90 5.32 11.47 4.30
N GLY A 91 5.44 10.94 5.53
CA GLY A 91 6.48 11.35 6.48
C GLY A 91 6.19 12.71 7.14
N VAL A 92 7.09 13.14 8.03
CA VAL A 92 6.95 14.35 8.86
C VAL A 92 8.01 15.37 8.48
N LYS A 93 7.60 16.63 8.25
CA LYS A 93 8.53 17.75 8.05
C LYS A 93 8.89 18.37 9.39
N ILE A 94 10.12 18.19 9.84
CA ILE A 94 10.61 18.77 11.10
C ILE A 94 11.04 20.23 10.84
N PRO A 95 10.52 21.22 11.59
CA PRO A 95 10.95 22.61 11.43
C PRO A 95 12.43 22.76 11.80
N GLY A 96 13.19 23.45 10.93
CA GLY A 96 14.59 23.75 11.18
C GLY A 96 14.77 24.89 12.18
N ARG A 97 15.98 25.02 12.74
CA ARG A 97 16.36 26.07 13.72
C ARG A 97 16.06 27.52 13.30
N LYS A 98 15.88 27.79 12.01
CA LYS A 98 15.58 29.13 11.46
C LYS A 98 14.08 29.40 11.27
N ALA A 99 13.21 28.47 11.62
CA ALA A 99 11.76 28.58 11.40
C ALA A 99 11.00 29.18 12.60
N THR A 100 11.70 29.52 13.68
CA THR A 100 11.21 30.18 14.90
C THR A 100 12.02 31.44 15.15
#